data_AF-A0A944F128-F1
#
_entry.id   AF-A0A944F128-F1
#
_cell.length_a   1.000
_cell.length_b   1.000
_cell.length_c   1.000
_cell.angle_alpha   90.00
_cell.angle_beta   90.00
_cell.angle_gamma   90.00
#
_symmetry.space_group_name_H-M   'P 1'
#
loop_
_entity.id
_entity.type
_entity.pdbx_description
1 polymer ?
#
loop_
_entity_poly.entity_id
_entity_poly.type
_entity_poly.pdbx_seq_one_letter_code
_entity_poly.pdbx_strand_id
1 'polypeptide(L)'
;MLLDEWLGSTGTPAVTAEDAAVELVRRYRAAHGPAAPEDFAAWSGLSVTVARRAWSSGSYEAEAEPAEAVGDVRLLPAYDNYLVGYRTRALSVPPGFERLVHPGGGQLRATVIVDGLACATWSRRAGRPVSVTPFEELPAQMRTSLAAEQADVLRFLGER
;
A
#
# COMPACT_ATOMS: atom_id res chain seq x y z
N MET A 1 15.37 -22.58 14.46
CA MET A 1 16.15 -21.59 13.70
C MET A 1 15.81 -20.23 14.30
N LEU A 2 16.75 -19.63 15.02
CA LEU A 2 16.53 -18.38 15.79
C LEU A 2 17.01 -17.18 14.97
N LEU A 3 16.48 -15.99 15.26
CA LEU A 3 16.84 -14.73 14.60
C LEU A 3 18.35 -14.44 14.66
N ASP A 4 18.97 -14.71 15.81
CA ASP A 4 20.38 -14.44 16.08
C ASP A 4 21.34 -15.28 15.24
N GLU A 5 20.88 -16.42 14.71
CA GLU A 5 21.67 -17.29 13.83
C GLU A 5 21.87 -16.64 12.45
N TRP A 6 20.88 -15.90 11.96
CA TRP A 6 20.91 -15.27 10.64
C TRP A 6 21.51 -13.87 10.66
N LEU A 7 21.24 -13.10 11.72
CA LEU A 7 21.66 -11.71 11.82
C LEU A 7 22.93 -11.51 12.67
N GLY A 8 23.41 -12.56 13.32
CA GLY A 8 24.36 -12.45 14.43
C GLY A 8 23.67 -11.93 15.69
N SER A 9 24.26 -12.20 16.86
CA SER A 9 23.75 -11.66 18.13
C SER A 9 23.85 -10.14 18.11
N THR A 10 22.72 -9.46 17.94
CA THR A 10 22.61 -7.99 17.99
C THR A 10 22.32 -7.48 19.41
N GLY A 11 22.20 -8.40 20.38
CA GLY A 11 21.72 -8.10 21.73
C GLY A 11 20.23 -7.77 21.76
N THR A 12 19.66 -7.61 22.96
CA THR A 12 18.30 -7.08 23.09
C THR A 12 18.34 -5.57 22.80
N PRO A 13 17.52 -5.05 21.87
CA PRO A 13 17.42 -3.62 21.65
C PRO A 13 17.13 -2.90 22.97
N ALA A 14 17.86 -1.82 23.27
CA ALA A 14 17.67 -1.04 24.49
C ALA A 14 16.39 -0.16 24.47
N VAL A 15 15.46 -0.46 23.57
CA VAL A 15 14.24 0.32 23.31
C VAL A 15 13.08 -0.31 24.06
N THR A 16 12.36 0.48 24.85
CA THR A 16 11.16 -0.02 25.53
C THR A 16 10.04 -0.30 24.52
N ALA A 17 9.09 -1.16 24.88
CA ALA A 17 7.94 -1.42 24.01
C ALA A 17 7.12 -0.15 23.70
N GLU A 18 7.10 0.80 24.64
CA GLU A 18 6.43 2.09 24.49
C GLU A 18 7.16 2.97 23.47
N ASP A 19 8.49 3.12 23.62
CA ASP A 19 9.30 3.90 22.68
C ASP A 19 9.27 3.30 21.27
N ALA A 20 9.29 1.97 21.16
CA ALA A 20 9.17 1.27 19.89
C ALA A 20 7.81 1.54 19.21
N ALA A 21 6.72 1.57 19.98
CA ALA A 21 5.39 1.88 19.44
C ALA A 21 5.29 3.34 18.96
N VAL A 22 5.91 4.28 19.67
CA VAL A 22 5.96 5.70 19.26
C VAL A 22 6.77 5.87 17.97
N GLU A 23 7.93 5.23 17.87
CA GLU A 23 8.72 5.25 16.63
C GLU A 23 7.97 4.60 15.46
N LEU A 24 7.22 3.52 15.72
CA LEU A 24 6.39 2.89 14.70
C LEU A 24 5.27 3.81 14.21
N VAL A 25 4.62 4.58 15.09
CA VAL A 25 3.65 5.62 14.70
C VAL A 25 4.29 6.66 13.79
N ARG A 26 5.48 7.14 14.14
CA ARG A 26 6.19 8.16 13.35
C ARG A 26 6.44 7.67 11.92
N ARG A 27 6.94 6.44 11.77
CA ARG A 27 7.18 5.81 10.45
C ARG A 27 5.89 5.58 9.69
N TYR A 28 4.85 5.12 10.37
CA TYR A 28 3.54 4.89 9.76
C TYR A 28 2.96 6.18 9.19
N ARG A 29 2.98 7.28 9.94
CA ARG A 29 2.48 8.58 9.46
C ARG A 29 3.29 9.14 8.30
N ALA A 30 4.60 8.93 8.31
CA ALA A 30 5.45 9.34 7.20
C ALA A 30 5.14 8.59 5.89
N ALA A 31 4.69 7.33 5.98
CA ALA A 31 4.40 6.50 4.80
C ALA A 31 2.92 6.52 4.38
N HIS A 32 2.00 6.74 5.33
CA HIS A 32 0.55 6.58 5.14
C HIS A 32 -0.25 7.81 5.60
N GLY A 33 0.38 8.96 5.78
CA GLY A 33 -0.34 10.20 6.06
C GLY A 33 -1.18 10.64 4.85
N PRO A 34 -2.42 11.14 5.03
CA PRO A 34 -3.18 11.30 6.28
C PRO A 34 -3.86 10.00 6.74
N ALA A 35 -3.75 9.65 8.04
CA ALA A 35 -4.33 8.45 8.64
C ALA A 35 -4.87 8.68 10.06
N ALA A 36 -5.73 7.77 10.54
CA ALA A 36 -6.26 7.78 11.90
C ALA A 36 -5.55 6.75 12.81
N PRO A 37 -5.62 6.89 14.16
CA PRO A 37 -5.07 5.88 15.07
C PRO A 37 -5.68 4.49 14.88
N GLU A 38 -6.93 4.41 14.41
CA GLU A 38 -7.58 3.14 14.08
C GLU A 38 -6.98 2.46 12.85
N ASP A 39 -6.49 3.23 11.88
CA ASP A 39 -5.78 2.69 10.72
C ASP A 39 -4.43 2.12 11.15
N PHE A 40 -3.71 2.85 12.00
CA PHE A 40 -2.47 2.39 12.60
C PHE A 40 -2.65 1.11 13.43
N ALA A 41 -3.70 1.05 14.26
CA ALA A 41 -4.00 -0.14 15.05
C ALA A 41 -4.26 -1.35 14.14
N ALA A 42 -5.06 -1.18 13.09
CA ALA A 42 -5.36 -2.24 12.14
C ALA A 42 -4.12 -2.72 11.36
N TRP A 43 -3.26 -1.79 10.93
CA TRP A 43 -2.04 -2.09 10.19
C TRP A 43 -0.96 -2.76 11.06
N SER A 44 -0.72 -2.23 12.26
CA SER A 44 0.35 -2.72 13.14
C SER A 44 0.00 -4.02 13.86
N GLY A 45 -1.29 -4.36 13.98
CA GLY A 45 -1.76 -5.46 14.81
C GLY A 45 -1.66 -5.21 16.32
N LEU A 46 -1.26 -4.01 16.74
CA LEU A 46 -1.25 -3.62 18.15
C LEU A 46 -2.68 -3.48 18.67
N SER A 47 -2.87 -3.73 19.97
CA SER A 47 -4.15 -3.41 20.61
C SER A 47 -4.48 -1.93 20.45
N VAL A 48 -5.77 -1.62 20.27
CA VAL A 48 -6.25 -0.24 20.10
C VAL A 48 -5.78 0.67 21.24
N THR A 49 -5.70 0.16 22.46
CA THR A 49 -5.21 0.91 23.63
C THR A 49 -3.74 1.33 23.49
N VAL A 50 -2.86 0.39 23.10
CA VAL A 50 -1.43 0.68 22.87
C VAL A 50 -1.26 1.63 21.69
N ALA A 51 -1.97 1.36 20.59
CA ALA A 51 -1.93 2.18 19.38
C ALA A 51 -2.32 3.64 19.66
N ARG A 52 -3.42 3.88 20.40
CA ARG A 52 -3.88 5.23 20.75
C ARG A 52 -2.92 5.96 21.69
N ARG A 53 -2.34 5.25 22.66
CA ARG A 53 -1.33 5.84 23.55
C ARG A 53 -0.12 6.30 22.73
N ALA A 54 0.45 5.41 21.92
CA ALA A 54 1.59 5.75 21.06
C ALA A 54 1.26 6.88 20.07
N TRP A 55 0.05 6.88 19.50
CA TRP A 55 -0.42 7.91 18.56
C TRP A 55 -0.44 9.30 19.19
N SER A 56 -0.80 9.40 20.47
CA SER A 56 -0.87 10.67 21.19
C SER A 56 0.51 11.24 21.50
N SER A 57 1.52 10.37 21.64
CA SER A 57 2.91 10.75 21.96
C SER A 57 3.78 10.98 20.73
N GLY A 58 3.45 10.34 19.59
CA GLY A 58 4.18 10.55 18.34
C GLY A 58 3.77 11.86 17.67
N SER A 59 4.61 12.89 17.74
CA SER A 59 4.43 14.10 16.92
C SER A 59 4.70 13.78 15.45
N TYR A 60 3.90 14.36 14.55
CA TYR A 60 4.12 14.31 13.11
C TYR A 60 3.79 15.67 12.53
N GLU A 61 4.79 16.30 11.93
CA GLU A 61 4.58 17.45 11.06
C GLU A 61 4.40 16.88 9.65
N ALA A 62 3.18 17.03 9.13
CA ALA A 62 2.89 16.64 7.77
C ALA A 62 3.55 17.65 6.82
N GLU A 63 4.66 17.28 6.21
CA GLU A 63 5.14 17.94 4.99
C GLU A 63 4.26 17.46 3.83
N ALA A 64 3.01 17.94 3.79
CA ALA A 64 2.13 17.68 2.68
C ALA A 64 2.44 18.68 1.56
N GLU A 65 3.36 18.29 0.66
CA GLU A 65 3.39 18.92 -0.66
C GLU A 65 2.11 18.48 -1.40
N PRO A 66 1.28 19.41 -1.91
CA PRO A 66 0.11 19.03 -2.69
C PRO A 66 0.57 18.23 -3.91
N ALA A 67 0.19 16.96 -3.98
CA ALA A 67 0.49 16.12 -5.12
C ALA A 67 -0.33 16.59 -6.34
N GLU A 68 0.31 17.24 -7.30
CA GLU A 68 -0.25 17.49 -8.64
C GLU A 68 -0.19 16.20 -9.48
N ALA A 69 -0.85 15.13 -9.02
CA ALA A 69 -0.81 13.83 -9.67
C ALA A 69 -2.00 13.62 -10.62
N VAL A 70 -2.26 14.58 -11.53
CA VAL A 70 -3.33 14.43 -12.52
C VAL A 70 -2.84 13.55 -13.69
N GLY A 71 -3.55 12.46 -13.95
CA GLY A 71 -3.17 11.48 -14.96
C GLY A 71 -2.05 10.52 -14.53
N ASP A 72 -1.78 10.40 -13.22
CA ASP A 72 -0.76 9.50 -12.69
C ASP A 72 -1.30 8.06 -12.69
N VAL A 73 -0.70 7.19 -13.50
CA VAL A 73 -1.11 5.78 -13.61
C VAL A 73 -0.04 4.90 -12.99
N ARG A 74 -0.45 3.95 -12.13
CA ARG A 74 0.45 2.96 -11.50
C ARG A 74 -0.11 1.55 -11.55
N LEU A 75 0.70 0.57 -11.95
CA LEU A 75 0.37 -0.86 -11.84
C LEU A 75 0.91 -1.44 -10.54
N LEU A 76 0.07 -1.46 -9.50
CA LEU A 76 0.45 -1.98 -8.19
C LEU A 76 0.22 -3.49 -8.11
N PRO A 77 1.19 -4.27 -7.59
CA PRO A 77 1.05 -5.72 -7.45
C PRO A 77 -0.03 -6.09 -6.41
N ALA A 78 -0.38 -7.38 -6.38
CA ALA A 78 -1.21 -7.92 -5.31
C ALA A 78 -0.50 -7.71 -3.96
N TYR A 79 -1.28 -7.39 -2.92
CA TYR A 79 -0.79 -7.12 -1.56
C TYR A 79 0.15 -5.92 -1.42
N ASP A 80 0.13 -4.99 -2.38
CA ASP A 80 0.87 -3.74 -2.25
C ASP A 80 0.43 -2.97 -0.98
N ASN A 81 1.40 -2.36 -0.29
CA ASN A 81 1.17 -1.57 0.92
C ASN A 81 0.14 -0.45 0.73
N TYR A 82 0.02 0.08 -0.50
CA TYR A 82 -1.00 1.07 -0.84
C TYR A 82 -2.42 0.63 -0.47
N LEU A 83 -2.74 -0.66 -0.64
CA LEU A 83 -4.07 -1.23 -0.39
C LEU A 83 -4.26 -1.84 1.01
N VAL A 84 -3.18 -1.97 1.80
CA VAL A 84 -3.22 -2.62 3.12
C VAL A 84 -2.73 -1.72 4.27
N GLY A 85 -2.28 -0.50 3.97
CA GLY A 85 -1.81 0.47 4.95
C GLY A 85 -2.90 1.06 5.85
N TYR A 86 -4.17 0.85 5.53
CA TYR A 86 -5.31 1.44 6.26
C TYR A 86 -6.28 0.36 6.72
N ARG A 87 -7.10 0.69 7.73
CA ARG A 87 -8.13 -0.21 8.23
C ARG A 87 -9.17 -0.54 7.16
N THR A 88 -9.47 0.43 6.31
CA THR A 88 -10.38 0.27 5.17
C THR A 88 -9.71 0.72 3.88
N ARG A 89 -10.23 0.27 2.74
CA ARG A 89 -9.69 0.61 1.42
C ARG A 89 -10.39 1.81 0.76
N ALA A 90 -11.21 2.53 1.52
CA ALA A 90 -12.06 3.60 0.98
C ALA A 90 -11.27 4.78 0.37
N LEU A 91 -10.00 4.96 0.76
CA LEU A 91 -9.12 5.98 0.18
C LEU A 91 -8.54 5.58 -1.19
N SER A 92 -8.53 4.28 -1.50
CA SER A 92 -7.82 3.74 -2.67
C SER A 92 -8.72 2.94 -3.60
N VAL A 93 -9.91 2.55 -3.17
CA VAL A 93 -10.87 1.76 -3.94
C VAL A 93 -12.21 2.48 -3.92
N PRO A 94 -12.73 2.90 -5.09
CA PRO A 94 -14.02 3.58 -5.14
C PRO A 94 -15.17 2.67 -4.66
N PRO A 95 -16.22 3.25 -4.05
CA PRO A 95 -17.37 2.49 -3.58
C PRO A 95 -18.03 1.66 -4.68
N GLY A 96 -18.36 0.40 -4.38
CA GLY A 96 -19.01 -0.54 -5.30
C GLY A 96 -18.04 -1.51 -5.99
N PHE A 97 -16.74 -1.21 -6.02
CA PHE A 97 -15.73 -2.05 -6.68
C PHE A 97 -14.87 -2.87 -5.71
N GLU A 98 -15.19 -2.84 -4.42
CA GLU A 98 -14.48 -3.54 -3.35
C GLU A 98 -14.23 -5.01 -3.67
N ARG A 99 -15.28 -5.75 -4.09
CA ARG A 99 -15.18 -7.17 -4.40
C ARG A 99 -14.35 -7.49 -5.64
N LEU A 100 -14.13 -6.51 -6.52
CA LEU A 100 -13.22 -6.69 -7.65
C LEU A 100 -11.77 -6.68 -7.18
N VAL A 101 -11.44 -5.91 -6.14
CA VAL A 101 -10.08 -5.80 -5.57
C VAL A 101 -9.84 -6.83 -4.47
N HIS A 102 -10.81 -7.04 -3.58
CA HIS A 102 -10.77 -7.98 -2.47
C HIS A 102 -12.01 -8.90 -2.48
N PRO A 103 -11.98 -10.02 -3.23
CA PRO A 103 -13.15 -10.90 -3.37
C PRO A 103 -13.48 -11.71 -2.11
N GLY A 104 -12.62 -11.68 -1.07
CA GLY A 104 -12.74 -12.49 0.14
C GLY A 104 -11.61 -13.51 0.28
N GLY A 105 -11.63 -14.29 1.36
CA GLY A 105 -10.63 -15.35 1.61
C GLY A 105 -9.19 -14.85 1.82
N GLY A 106 -9.03 -13.58 2.22
CA GLY A 106 -7.71 -12.95 2.38
C GLY A 106 -7.05 -12.52 1.07
N GLN A 107 -7.67 -12.76 -0.09
CA GLN A 107 -7.10 -12.39 -1.38
C GLN A 107 -7.20 -10.88 -1.62
N LEU A 108 -6.06 -10.28 -2.00
CA LEU A 108 -5.99 -8.94 -2.58
C LEU A 108 -5.45 -9.04 -4.01
N ARG A 109 -6.13 -8.43 -4.98
CA ARG A 109 -5.70 -8.44 -6.38
C ARG A 109 -4.74 -7.31 -6.69
N ALA A 110 -3.93 -7.48 -7.72
CA ALA A 110 -3.12 -6.42 -8.30
C ALA A 110 -4.05 -5.39 -8.98
N THR A 111 -3.72 -4.10 -8.86
CA THR A 111 -4.61 -3.00 -9.26
C THR A 111 -3.90 -2.00 -10.16
N VAL A 112 -4.68 -1.35 -11.02
CA VAL A 112 -4.26 -0.14 -11.71
C VAL A 112 -4.81 1.03 -10.91
N ILE A 113 -3.94 1.89 -10.43
CA ILE A 113 -4.26 3.12 -9.70
C ILE A 113 -4.15 4.30 -10.64
N VAL A 114 -5.11 5.21 -10.56
CA VAL A 114 -5.17 6.45 -11.33
C VAL A 114 -5.49 7.57 -10.36
N ASP A 115 -4.60 8.54 -10.24
CA ASP A 115 -4.78 9.71 -9.38
C ASP A 115 -5.15 9.30 -7.93
N GLY A 116 -4.59 8.18 -7.47
CA GLY A 116 -4.83 7.60 -6.14
C GLY A 116 -6.01 6.62 -6.02
N LEU A 117 -6.79 6.38 -7.07
CA LEU A 117 -7.93 5.47 -7.03
C LEU A 117 -7.77 4.26 -7.94
N ALA A 118 -8.13 3.08 -7.45
CA ALA A 118 -8.18 1.87 -8.24
C ALA A 118 -9.27 1.97 -9.32
N CYS A 119 -8.90 1.75 -10.57
CA CYS A 119 -9.82 1.76 -11.72
C CYS A 119 -9.87 0.43 -12.46
N ALA A 120 -8.95 -0.49 -12.17
CA ALA A 120 -8.87 -1.80 -12.79
C ALA A 120 -8.15 -2.80 -11.89
N THR A 121 -8.32 -4.09 -12.19
CA THR A 121 -7.37 -5.12 -11.77
C THR A 121 -6.45 -5.50 -12.92
N TRP A 122 -5.29 -6.07 -12.61
CA TRP A 122 -4.44 -6.64 -13.65
C TRP A 122 -3.89 -8.01 -13.24
N SER A 123 -3.46 -8.76 -14.25
CA SER A 123 -2.83 -10.06 -14.07
C SER A 123 -1.79 -10.28 -15.15
N ARG A 124 -0.88 -11.22 -14.89
CA ARG A 124 0.16 -11.62 -15.84
C ARG A 124 0.37 -13.12 -15.73
N ARG A 125 0.67 -13.75 -16.87
CA ARG A 125 1.28 -15.08 -16.94
C ARG A 125 2.64 -14.92 -17.62
N ALA A 126 3.64 -15.69 -17.22
CA ALA A 126 4.98 -15.64 -17.80
C ALA A 126 4.92 -15.78 -19.33
N GLY A 127 5.69 -14.95 -20.05
CA GLY A 127 5.70 -14.94 -21.51
C GLY A 127 4.40 -14.42 -22.16
N ARG A 128 3.52 -13.78 -21.39
CA ARG A 128 2.28 -13.16 -21.89
C ARG A 128 2.25 -11.68 -21.50
N PRO A 129 1.64 -10.82 -22.34
CA PRO A 129 1.43 -9.42 -21.98
C PRO A 129 0.64 -9.28 -20.68
N VAL A 130 0.86 -8.17 -19.99
CA VAL A 130 0.05 -7.76 -18.83
C VAL A 130 -1.40 -7.55 -19.27
N SER A 131 -2.32 -8.27 -18.65
CA SER A 131 -3.76 -8.16 -18.91
C SER A 131 -4.41 -7.26 -17.87
N VAL A 132 -5.15 -6.24 -18.33
CA VAL A 132 -5.87 -5.29 -17.49
C VAL A 132 -7.37 -5.53 -17.66
N THR A 133 -8.10 -5.60 -16.54
CA THR A 133 -9.55 -5.72 -16.50
C THR A 133 -10.12 -4.50 -15.77
N PRO A 134 -10.58 -3.48 -16.53
CA PRO A 134 -11.16 -2.27 -15.97
C PRO A 134 -12.43 -2.54 -15.18
N PHE A 135 -12.70 -1.70 -14.19
CA PHE A 135 -13.98 -1.67 -13.47
C PHE A 135 -15.07 -1.05 -14.34
N GLU A 136 -14.68 -0.02 -15.11
CA GLU A 136 -15.48 0.72 -16.06
C GLU A 136 -14.63 1.07 -17.30
N GLU A 137 -15.21 1.68 -18.33
CA GLU A 137 -14.45 2.09 -19.51
C GLU A 137 -13.37 3.12 -19.15
N LEU A 138 -12.11 2.82 -19.51
CA LEU A 138 -10.99 3.73 -19.22
C LEU A 138 -10.90 4.85 -20.28
N PRO A 139 -10.74 6.12 -19.86
CA PRO A 139 -10.49 7.25 -20.75
C PRO A 139 -9.33 6.99 -21.73
N ALA A 140 -9.52 7.41 -22.98
CA ALA A 140 -8.51 7.23 -24.03
C ALA A 140 -7.16 7.91 -23.70
N GLN A 141 -7.21 9.00 -22.94
CA GLN A 141 -6.05 9.77 -22.49
C GLN A 141 -5.08 8.93 -21.65
N MET A 142 -5.55 7.88 -20.99
CA MET A 142 -4.73 7.03 -20.12
C MET A 142 -3.98 5.92 -20.87
N ARG A 143 -4.28 5.69 -22.16
CA ARG A 143 -3.72 4.55 -22.91
C ARG A 143 -2.19 4.56 -22.95
N THR A 144 -1.59 5.73 -23.13
CA THR A 144 -0.13 5.88 -23.20
C THR A 144 0.52 5.59 -21.84
N SER A 145 0.02 6.19 -20.74
CA SER A 145 0.55 5.95 -19.40
C SER A 145 0.36 4.49 -18.96
N LEU A 146 -0.79 3.89 -19.28
CA LEU A 146 -1.04 2.48 -19.01
C LEU A 146 -0.05 1.57 -19.75
N ALA A 147 0.20 1.84 -21.03
CA ALA A 147 1.17 1.07 -21.82
C ALA A 147 2.60 1.20 -21.27
N ALA A 148 2.97 2.40 -20.79
CA ALA A 148 4.27 2.62 -20.14
C ALA A 148 4.42 1.79 -18.86
N GLU A 149 3.41 1.78 -17.99
CA GLU A 149 3.41 0.96 -16.76
C GLU A 149 3.42 -0.55 -17.07
N GLN A 150 2.68 -1.01 -18.08
CA GLN A 150 2.74 -2.41 -18.52
C GLN A 150 4.15 -2.80 -18.98
N ALA A 151 4.82 -1.93 -19.73
CA ALA A 151 6.20 -2.14 -20.15
C ALA A 151 7.17 -2.12 -18.96
N ASP A 152 6.96 -1.23 -17.99
CA ASP A 152 7.80 -1.16 -16.79
C ASP A 152 7.71 -2.42 -15.92
N VAL A 153 6.50 -2.96 -15.75
CA VAL A 153 6.29 -4.25 -15.08
C VAL A 153 7.07 -5.36 -15.78
N LEU A 154 7.00 -5.43 -17.11
CA LEU A 154 7.73 -6.45 -17.88
C LEU A 154 9.24 -6.27 -17.75
N ARG A 155 9.75 -5.03 -17.85
CA ARG A 155 11.16 -4.68 -17.60
C ARG A 155 11.61 -5.11 -16.21
N PHE A 156 10.86 -4.80 -15.16
CA PHE A 156 11.18 -5.17 -13.77
C PHE A 156 11.33 -6.69 -13.60
N LEU A 157 10.51 -7.46 -14.32
CA LEU A 157 10.54 -8.92 -14.30
C LEU A 157 11.60 -9.54 -15.22
N GLY A 158 12.33 -8.72 -15.99
CA GLY A 158 13.33 -9.19 -16.95
C GLY A 158 12.72 -9.80 -18.22
N GLU A 159 11.44 -9.57 -18.48
CA GLU A 159 10.72 -10.02 -19.67
C GLU A 159 10.66 -8.83 -20.65
N ARG A 160 11.35 -8.88 -21.80
CA ARG A 160 11.29 -7.85 -22.85
C ARG A 160 10.42 -8.30 -24.02
#